data_AF-A0A836JLS9-F1
#
_entry.id   AF-A0A836JLS9-F1
#
_cell.length_a   1.000
_cell.length_b   1.000
_cell.length_c   1.000
_cell.angle_alpha   90.00
_cell.angle_beta   90.00
_cell.angle_gamma   90.00
#
_symmetry.space_group_name_H-M   'P 1'
#
loop_
_entity.id
_entity.type
_entity.pdbx_description
1 polymer ?
#
loop_
_entity_poly.entity_id
_entity_poly.type
_entity_poly.pdbx_seq_one_letter_code
_entity_poly.pdbx_strand_id
1 'polypeptide(L)' 'IQHEARFPCPNCISVFNRKNNLNKHLKYECGQFPRFKCPYCLYRSKKTSNIRAHIRVIHSGCEVYVIDLNASCI' A
#
# COMPACT_ATOMS: atom_id res chain seq x y z
N ILE A 1 -29.11 -10.90 11.40
CA ILE A 1 -28.23 -10.84 10.19
C ILE A 1 -27.97 -9.35 9.94
N GLN A 2 -26.80 -8.83 10.30
CA GLN A 2 -26.49 -7.42 10.04
C GLN A 2 -26.33 -7.24 8.54
N HIS A 3 -27.16 -6.40 7.93
CA HIS A 3 -26.86 -5.79 6.64
C HIS A 3 -25.60 -4.94 6.84
N GLU A 4 -24.41 -5.53 6.70
CA GLU A 4 -23.15 -4.79 6.70
C GLU A 4 -23.16 -3.85 5.50
N ALA A 5 -23.46 -2.58 5.75
CA ALA A 5 -23.31 -1.52 4.77
C ALA A 5 -21.85 -1.56 4.25
N ARG A 6 -21.67 -2.04 3.02
CA ARG A 6 -20.38 -2.04 2.36
C ARG A 6 -20.11 -0.63 1.83
N PHE A 7 -18.88 -0.18 1.96
CA PHE A 7 -18.41 1.13 1.52
C PHE A 7 -17.53 0.94 0.28
N PRO A 8 -18.10 0.94 -0.93
CA PRO A 8 -17.32 0.82 -2.17
C PRO A 8 -16.54 2.10 -2.44
N CYS A 9 -15.36 1.96 -3.05
CA CYS A 9 -14.63 3.09 -3.58
C CYS A 9 -15.25 3.54 -4.92
N PRO A 10 -15.54 4.83 -5.13
CA PRO A 10 -16.06 5.32 -6.41
C PRO A 10 -15.03 5.26 -7.54
N ASN A 11 -13.74 5.19 -7.21
CA ASN A 11 -12.64 5.36 -8.16
C ASN A 11 -11.90 4.04 -8.46
N CYS A 12 -12.26 2.92 -7.81
CA CYS A 12 -11.70 1.61 -8.09
C CYS A 12 -12.61 0.48 -7.57
N ILE A 13 -12.25 -0.77 -7.88
CA ILE A 13 -13.02 -1.97 -7.51
C ILE A 13 -12.96 -2.35 -6.02
N SER A 14 -12.27 -1.58 -5.17
CA SER A 14 -12.09 -1.92 -3.75
C SER A 14 -13.36 -1.67 -2.94
N VAL A 15 -13.73 -2.63 -2.09
CA VAL A 15 -14.90 -2.54 -1.21
C VAL A 15 -14.46 -2.73 0.24
N PHE A 16 -14.93 -1.86 1.13
CA PHE A 16 -14.57 -1.86 2.54
C PHE A 16 -15.78 -2.15 3.41
N ASN A 17 -15.57 -2.82 4.55
CA ASN A 17 -16.60 -3.05 5.56
C ASN A 17 -16.77 -1.89 6.56
N ARG A 18 -15.88 -0.88 6.49
CA ARG A 18 -15.90 0.29 7.39
C ARG A 18 -15.62 1.58 6.62
N LYS A 19 -16.38 2.64 6.95
CA LYS A 19 -16.22 3.97 6.37
C LYS A 19 -14.83 4.57 6.61
N ASN A 20 -14.24 4.33 7.78
CA ASN A 20 -12.88 4.85 8.07
C ASN A 20 -11.82 4.25 7.13
N ASN A 21 -11.94 2.98 6.77
CA ASN A 21 -11.02 2.29 5.88
C ASN A 21 -11.17 2.83 4.46
N LEU A 22 -12.41 3.06 3.99
CA LEU A 22 -12.65 3.73 2.71
C LEU A 22 -12.02 5.13 2.70
N ASN A 23 -12.23 5.94 3.75
CA ASN A 23 -11.66 7.29 3.81
C ASN A 23 -10.12 7.28 3.76
N LYS A 24 -9.47 6.37 4.50
CA LYS A 24 -8.00 6.21 4.44
C LYS A 24 -7.54 5.77 3.06
N HIS A 25 -8.25 4.83 2.44
CA HIS A 25 -7.97 4.39 1.08
C HIS A 25 -8.07 5.55 0.08
N LEU A 26 -9.15 6.34 0.12
CA LEU A 26 -9.33 7.49 -0.76
C LEU A 26 -8.22 8.54 -0.60
N LYS A 27 -7.81 8.81 0.64
CA LYS A 27 -6.82 9.84 0.93
C LYS A 27 -5.39 9.46 0.52
N TYR A 28 -5.01 8.19 0.66
CA TYR A 28 -3.60 7.78 0.59
C TYR A 28 -3.28 6.70 -0.44
N GLU A 29 -4.27 5.96 -0.91
CA GLU A 29 -4.05 4.78 -1.76
C GLU A 29 -4.70 4.94 -3.14
N CYS A 30 -5.92 5.45 -3.18
CA CYS A 30 -6.70 5.54 -4.41
C CYS A 30 -6.10 6.59 -5.35
N GLY A 31 -5.84 6.20 -6.61
CA GLY A 31 -5.20 7.08 -7.59
C GLY A 31 -3.73 7.42 -7.33
N GLN A 32 -3.16 7.00 -6.19
CA GLN A 32 -1.76 7.25 -5.86
C GLN A 32 -0.85 6.20 -6.49
N PHE A 33 0.32 6.63 -6.97
CA PHE A 33 1.35 5.72 -7.47
C PHE A 33 2.10 5.02 -6.33
N PRO A 34 2.70 3.84 -6.57
CA PRO A 34 3.54 3.15 -5.60
C PRO A 34 4.73 4.02 -5.17
N ARG A 35 4.66 4.56 -3.94
CA ARG A 35 5.69 5.42 -3.34
C ARG A 35 6.92 4.65 -2.89
N PHE A 36 6.75 3.40 -2.48
CA PHE A 36 7.81 2.62 -1.85
C PHE A 36 8.39 1.61 -2.83
N LYS A 37 9.71 1.52 -2.91
CA LYS A 37 10.44 0.63 -3.81
C LYS A 37 11.31 -0.36 -3.01
N CYS A 38 11.39 -1.59 -3.50
CA CYS A 38 12.37 -2.58 -3.03
C CYS A 38 13.78 -2.16 -3.46
N PRO A 39 14.78 -2.18 -2.56
CA PRO A 39 16.16 -1.85 -2.93
C PRO A 39 16.80 -2.88 -3.87
N TYR A 40 16.32 -4.13 -3.86
CA TYR A 40 16.94 -5.25 -4.57
C TYR A 40 16.30 -5.56 -5.92
N CYS A 41 15.13 -5.00 -6.23
CA CYS A 41 14.42 -5.26 -7.49
C CYS A 41 13.50 -4.10 -7.90
N LEU A 42 12.74 -4.31 -8.98
CA LEU A 42 11.81 -3.30 -9.51
C LEU A 42 10.45 -3.29 -8.81
N TYR A 43 10.22 -4.15 -7.82
CA TYR A 43 8.95 -4.21 -7.09
C TYR A 43 8.68 -2.90 -6.34
N ARG A 44 7.44 -2.39 -6.48
CA ARG A 44 6.97 -1.18 -5.80
C ARG A 44 5.62 -1.42 -5.14
N SER A 45 5.36 -0.68 -4.07
CA SER A 45 4.10 -0.72 -3.34
C SER A 45 3.72 0.64 -2.78
N LYS A 46 2.43 0.80 -2.47
CA LYS A 46 1.91 2.00 -1.79
C LYS A 46 2.16 1.95 -0.28
N LYS A 47 2.52 0.78 0.26
CA LYS A 47 2.75 0.56 1.70
C LYS A 47 4.13 -0.03 1.96
N THR A 48 4.80 0.48 2.99
CA THR A 48 6.09 -0.05 3.45
C THR A 48 6.00 -1.49 3.95
N SER A 49 4.89 -1.86 4.61
CA SER A 49 4.64 -3.23 5.10
C SER A 49 4.74 -4.27 3.98
N ASN A 50 4.26 -3.91 2.79
CA ASN A 50 4.24 -4.81 1.64
C ASN A 50 5.64 -5.01 1.07
N ILE A 51 6.47 -3.95 1.01
CA ILE A 51 7.88 -4.08 0.60
C ILE A 51 8.65 -4.94 1.61
N ARG A 52 8.47 -4.71 2.91
CA ARG A 52 9.14 -5.51 3.95
C ARG A 52 8.78 -7.00 3.86
N ALA A 53 7.49 -7.31 3.66
CA ALA A 53 7.05 -8.68 3.46
C ALA A 53 7.64 -9.29 2.17
N HIS A 54 7.65 -8.53 1.07
CA HIS A 54 8.26 -8.94 -0.19
C HIS A 54 9.75 -9.27 -0.04
N ILE A 55 10.54 -8.43 0.64
CA ILE A 55 11.97 -8.68 0.88
C ILE A 55 12.15 -9.97 1.66
N ARG A 56 11.38 -10.19 2.73
CA ARG A 56 11.49 -11.42 3.54
C ARG A 56 11.19 -12.71 2.80
N VAL A 57 10.38 -12.66 1.74
CA VAL A 57 9.96 -13.85 0.98
C VAL A 57 10.82 -14.06 -0.27
N ILE A 58 11.13 -12.98 -1.00
CA ILE A 58 11.81 -13.04 -2.31
C ILE A 58 13.32 -12.80 -2.19
N HIS A 59 13.74 -12.00 -1.21
CA HIS A 59 15.13 -11.63 -0.94
C HIS A 59 15.53 -12.12 0.45
N SER A 60 15.24 -13.40 0.73
CA SER A 60 15.52 -14.03 2.02
C SER A 60 17.00 -13.90 2.39
N GLY A 61 17.27 -13.43 3.61
CA GLY A 61 18.64 -13.17 4.08
C GLY A 61 19.19 -11.78 3.74
N CYS A 62 18.47 -10.96 2.97
CA CYS A 62 18.82 -9.55 2.77
C CYS A 62 18.26 -8.65 3.89
N GLU A 63 18.90 -7.50 4.10
CA GLU A 63 18.44 -6.51 5.07
C GLU A 63 17.09 -5.89 4.65
N VAL A 64 16.19 -5.71 5.61
CA VAL A 64 14.83 -5.24 5.34
C VAL A 64 14.73 -3.73 5.50
N TYR A 65 15.05 -3.00 4.44
CA TYR A 65 14.82 -1.56 4.33
C TYR A 65 14.03 -1.18 3.07
N VAL A 66 13.45 0.01 3.06
CA VAL A 66 12.50 0.45 2.03
C VAL A 66 12.97 1.79 1.49
N ILE A 67 13.01 1.93 0.16
CA ILE A 67 13.31 3.20 -0.50
C ILE A 67 12.01 3.97 -0.65
N ASP A 68 11.98 5.20 -0.12
CA ASP A 68 10.88 6.15 -0.30
C ASP A 68 11.15 7.05 -1.49
N LEU A 69 10.34 6.93 -2.55
CA LEU A 69 10.51 7.71 -3.78
C LEU A 69 10.02 9.15 -3.67
N ASN A 70 9.33 9.52 -2.58
CA ASN A 70 8.86 10.89 -2.35
C ASN A 70 9.77 11.66 -1.37
N ALA A 71 10.82 11.03 -0.84
CA ALA A 71 11.81 11.70 0.00
C ALA A 71 12.81 12.48 -0.87
N SER A 72 12.31 13.46 -1.63
CA SER A 72 13.14 14.50 -2.22
C SER A 72 13.23 15.61 -1.17
N CYS A 73 14.37 15.68 -0.48
CA CYS A 73 14.75 16.92 0.20
C CYS A 73 14.94 17.99 -0.88
N ILE A 74 14.08 19.02 -0.87
CA ILE A 74 14.43 20.38 -1.27
C ILE A 74 14.17 21.23 -0.04
#